data_AF-A0A529NSY8-F1
#
_entry.id   AF-A0A529NSY8-F1
#
_cell.length_a   1.000
_cell.length_b   1.000
_cell.length_c   1.000
_cell.angle_alpha   90.00
_cell.angle_beta   90.00
_cell.angle_gamma   90.00
#
_symmetry.space_group_name_H-M   'P 1'
#
loop_
_entity.id
_entity.type
_entity.pdbx_description
1 polymer ?
#
loop_
_entity_poly.entity_id
_entity_poly.type
_entity_poly.pdbx_seq_one_letter_code
_entity_poly.pdbx_strand_id
1 'polypeptide(L)' 'MVPVIGALLIAVPCVWLFARLARRIGAVSKVKSDRWHTSGEVPRLAGPALLIAMSPWLPVGHILLLAL' A
#
# COMPACT_ATOMS: atom_id res chain seq x y z
N MET A 1 -15.14 -13.40 -5.43
CA MET A 1 -15.20 -12.26 -6.38
C MET A 1 -15.51 -10.94 -5.67
N VAL A 2 -16.66 -10.81 -5.00
CA VAL A 2 -17.04 -9.62 -4.20
C VAL A 2 -15.95 -9.13 -3.22
N PRO A 3 -15.28 -9.98 -2.40
CA PRO A 3 -14.21 -9.53 -1.51
C PRO A 3 -13.01 -8.92 -2.24
N VAL A 4 -12.67 -9.46 -3.41
CA VAL A 4 -11.53 -8.98 -4.22
C VAL A 4 -11.86 -7.63 -4.84
N ILE A 5 -13.07 -7.47 -5.39
CA ILE A 5 -13.50 -6.20 -5.99
C ILE A 5 -13.62 -5.11 -4.91
N GLY A 6 -14.19 -5.43 -3.75
CA GLY A 6 -14.27 -4.51 -2.61
C GLY A 6 -12.90 -4.08 -2.11
N ALA A 7 -11.98 -5.04 -1.91
CA ALA A 7 -10.62 -4.74 -1.50
C ALA A 7 -9.87 -3.89 -2.53
N LEU A 8 -10.07 -4.13 -3.84
CA LEU A 8 -9.44 -3.35 -4.90
C LEU A 8 -9.91 -1.89 -4.87
N LEU A 9 -11.21 -1.66 -4.70
CA LEU A 9 -11.78 -0.32 -4.62
C LEU A 9 -11.31 0.45 -3.38
N ILE A 10 -11.13 -0.23 -2.24
CA ILE A 10 -10.61 0.37 -1.00
C ILE A 10 -9.09 0.61 -1.09
N ALA A 11 -8.36 -0.27 -1.79
CA ALA A 11 -6.92 -0.16 -1.93
C ALA A 11 -6.50 1.11 -2.69
N VAL A 12 -7.26 1.57 -3.68
CA VAL A 12 -6.95 2.78 -4.46
C VAL A 12 -6.81 4.04 -3.57
N PRO A 13 -7.83 4.45 -2.79
CA PRO A 13 -7.71 5.61 -1.90
C PRO A 13 -6.73 5.36 -0.74
N CYS A 14 -6.62 4.13 -0.23
CA CYS A 14 -5.62 3.78 0.78
C CYS A 14 -4.20 4.00 0.26
N VAL A 15 -3.85 3.46 -0.91
CA VAL A 15 -2.52 3.62 -1.53
C VAL A 15 -2.20 5.10 -1.75
N TRP A 16 -3.17 5.91 -2.17
CA TRP A 16 -2.97 7.36 -2.33
C TRP A 16 -2.66 8.06 -0.99
N LEU A 17 -3.42 7.75 0.06
CA LEU A 17 -3.19 8.28 1.41
C LEU A 17 -1.83 7.85 1.95
N PHE A 18 -1.52 6.56 1.84
CA PHE A 18 -0.25 5.98 2.28
C PHE A 18 0.94 6.48 1.46
N ALA A 19 0.79 6.78 0.17
CA ALA A 19 1.84 7.41 -0.63
C ALA A 19 2.20 8.82 -0.13
N ARG A 20 1.22 9.57 0.36
CA ARG A 20 1.46 10.87 1.00
C ARG A 20 2.15 10.71 2.35
N LEU A 21 1.72 9.73 3.15
CA LEU A 21 2.34 9.41 4.42
C LEU A 21 3.79 8.92 4.25
N ALA A 22 4.04 8.03 3.30
CA ALA A 22 5.35 7.48 2.96
C ALA A 22 6.37 8.58 2.68
N ARG A 23 5.98 9.60 1.89
CA ARG A 23 6.81 10.78 1.62
C ARG A 23 7.10 11.59 2.88
N ARG A 24 6.12 11.75 3.77
CA ARG A 24 6.29 12.50 5.03
C ARG A 24 7.22 11.79 6.01
N ILE A 25 7.15 10.47 6.10
CA ILE A 25 7.97 9.68 7.04
C ILE A 25 9.30 9.20 6.44
N GLY A 26 9.59 9.55 5.18
CA GLY A 26 10.79 9.12 4.48
C GLY A 26 10.79 7.65 4.04
N ALA A 27 9.66 6.94 4.10
CA ALA A 27 9.50 5.57 3.61
C ALA A 27 9.39 5.51 2.07
N VAL A 28 10.34 6.15 1.39
CA VAL A 28 10.43 6.25 -0.06
C VAL A 28 11.75 5.65 -0.54
N SER A 29 11.70 4.92 -1.66
CA SER A 29 12.91 4.56 -2.38
C SER A 29 13.35 5.74 -3.24
N LYS A 30 14.59 6.19 -3.08
CA LYS A 30 15.23 7.06 -4.08
C LYS A 30 15.53 6.20 -5.30
N VAL A 31 15.04 6.61 -6.46
CA VAL A 31 15.33 5.91 -7.72
C VAL A 31 16.35 6.73 -8.48
N LYS A 32 17.47 6.10 -8.85
CA LYS A 32 18.55 6.77 -9.58
C LYS A 32 18.13 6.89 -11.04
N SER A 33 17.60 8.06 -11.41
CA SER A 33 17.20 8.46 -12.77
C SER A 33 16.61 7.32 -13.61
N ASP A 34 15.46 6.80 -13.20
CA ASP A 34 14.69 5.90 -14.06
C ASP A 34 13.81 6.70 -15.01
N ARG A 35 13.75 6.27 -16.28
CA ARG A 35 12.99 6.96 -17.34
C ARG A 35 11.49 7.06 -17.03
N TRP A 36 10.97 6.18 -16.19
CA TRP A 36 9.55 6.09 -15.84
C TRP A 36 9.19 6.81 -14.54
N HIS A 37 10.16 7.25 -13.75
CA HIS A 37 9.95 7.84 -12.43
C HIS A 37 10.31 9.33 -12.42
N THR A 38 9.35 10.17 -12.82
CA THR A 38 9.51 11.63 -12.91
C THR A 38 9.71 12.32 -11.56
N SER A 39 9.25 11.72 -10.47
CA SER A 39 9.38 12.25 -9.10
C SER A 39 10.70 11.90 -8.41
N GLY A 40 11.50 10.98 -8.97
CA GLY A 40 12.73 10.46 -8.34
C GLY A 40 12.51 9.64 -7.06
N GLU A 41 11.25 9.45 -6.64
CA GLU A 41 10.86 8.78 -5.40
C GLU A 41 9.70 7.80 -5.64
N VAL A 42 9.82 6.62 -5.04
CA VAL A 42 8.77 5.58 -5.04
C VAL A 42 8.34 5.29 -3.59
N PRO A 43 7.09 5.60 -3.20
CA PRO A 43 6.60 5.33 -1.85
C PRO A 43 6.43 3.83 -1.60
N ARG A 44 7.01 3.32 -0.50
CA ARG A 44 7.05 1.87 -0.19
C ARG A 44 5.86 1.35 0.63
N LEU A 45 4.78 2.12 0.75
CA LEU A 45 3.60 1.75 1.56
C LEU A 45 2.44 1.15 0.75
N ALA A 46 2.63 0.86 -0.54
CA ALA A 46 1.58 0.29 -1.38
C ALA A 46 1.20 -1.16 -0.96
N GLY A 47 2.19 -1.99 -0.61
CA GLY A 47 1.95 -3.34 -0.09
C GLY A 47 1.15 -3.35 1.21
N PRO A 48 1.60 -2.62 2.27
CA PRO A 48 0.83 -2.46 3.50
C PRO A 48 -0.60 -1.93 3.28
N ALA A 49 -0.78 -0.95 2.39
CA ALA A 49 -2.11 -0.42 2.07
C ALA A 49 -3.05 -1.49 1.47
N LEU A 50 -2.53 -2.36 0.61
CA LEU A 50 -3.30 -3.47 0.03
C LEU A 50 -3.67 -4.51 1.09
N LEU A 51 -2.73 -4.87 1.97
CA LEU A 51 -2.97 -5.84 3.05
C LEU A 51 -4.05 -5.34 4.02
N ILE A 52 -4.01 -4.06 4.37
CA ILE A 52 -5.06 -3.41 5.18
C ILE A 52 -6.41 -3.47 4.45
N ALA A 53 -6.44 -3.14 3.15
CA ALA A 53 -7.67 -3.19 2.36
C ALA A 53 -8.27 -4.60 2.26
N MET A 54 -7.44 -5.65 2.32
CA MET A 54 -7.89 -7.04 2.34
C MET A 54 -8.28 -7.55 3.72
N SER A 55 -7.82 -6.90 4.80
CA SER A 55 -8.03 -7.34 6.19
C SER A 55 -9.48 -7.66 6.58
N PRO A 56 -10.54 -6.98 6.09
CA PRO A 56 -11.92 -7.31 6.47
C PRO A 56 -12.37 -8.70 6.02
N TRP A 57 -11.68 -9.29 5.04
CA TRP A 57 -12.00 -10.60 4.46
C TRP A 57 -10.99 -11.68 4.84
N LEU A 58 -9.96 -11.35 5.62
CA LEU A 58 -8.97 -12.31 6.08
C LEU A 58 -9.40 -12.93 7.42
N PRO A 59 -9.16 -14.24 7.63
CA PRO A 59 -9.34 -14.84 8.95
C PRO A 59 -8.45 -14.14 9.98
N VAL A 60 -8.93 -13.97 11.22
CA VAL A 60 -8.24 -13.23 12.29
C VAL A 60 -6.79 -13.68 12.49
N GLY A 61 -6.51 -14.99 12.38
CA GLY A 61 -5.14 -15.52 12.47
C GLY A 61 -4.18 -14.98 11.40
N HIS A 62 -4.67 -14.71 10.18
CA HIS A 62 -3.86 -14.12 9.12
C HIS A 62 -3.62 -12.62 9.34
N ILE A 63 -4.60 -11.92 9.94
CA ILE A 63 -4.44 -10.50 10.29
C ILE A 63 -3.36 -10.33 11.36
N LEU A 64 -3.34 -11.22 12.36
CA LEU A 64 -2.30 -11.22 13.40
C LEU A 64 -0.90 -11.48 12.81
N LEU A 65 -0.79 -12.40 11.84
CA LEU A 65 0.48 -12.65 11.13
C LEU A 65 0.95 -11.45 10.30
N LEU A 66 0.04 -10.63 9.78
CA LEU A 66 0.37 -9.41 9.03
C LEU A 66 0.77 -8.23 9.94
N ALA A 67 0.46 -8.32 11.24
CA ALA A 67 0.76 -7.29 12.23
C ALA A 67 2.07 -7.55 13.01
N LEU A 68 2.66 -8.75 12.86
CA LEU A 68 3.93 -9.19 13.44
C LEU A 68 5.10 -8.90 12.49
#